data_AF-A0A7V9C2N7-F1
#
_entry.id   AF-A0A7V9C2N7-F1
#
_cell.length_a   1.000
_cell.length_b   1.000
_cell.length_c   1.000
_cell.angle_alpha   90.00
_cell.angle_beta   90.00
_cell.angle_gamma   90.00
#
_symmetry.space_group_name_H-M   'P 1'
#
loop_
_entity.id
_entity.type
_entity.pdbx_description
1 polymer ?
#
loop_
_entity_poly.entity_id
_entity_poly.type
_entity_poly.pdbx_seq_one_letter_code
_entity_poly.pdbx_strand_id
1 'polypeptide(L)'
;MVNFSKNKNCPASEDLLSFQTCRLTEREGKVIRKHLGACDFCSAEVEFYTHFPQPEDTVEPAPIPQPLFELAQALMNKKKDNSFFSKLMEEK
;
A
#
# COMPACT_ATOMS: atom_id res chain seq x y z
N MET A 1 14.86 -12.22 15.41
CA MET A 1 13.86 -11.14 15.25
C MET A 1 13.32 -11.29 13.85
N VAL A 2 12.09 -11.78 13.70
CA VAL A 2 11.51 -12.05 12.38
C VAL A 2 11.11 -10.68 11.81
N ASN A 3 11.68 -10.30 10.66
CA ASN A 3 11.44 -8.98 10.10
C ASN A 3 9.94 -8.81 9.77
N PHE A 4 9.34 -7.72 10.25
CA PHE A 4 7.98 -7.30 9.90
C PHE A 4 7.98 -6.78 8.46
N SER A 5 7.99 -7.70 7.50
CA SER A 5 8.10 -7.38 6.08
C SER A 5 7.38 -8.44 5.25
N LYS A 6 6.77 -8.01 4.14
CA LYS A 6 6.15 -8.92 3.17
C LYS A 6 7.21 -9.79 2.51
N ASN A 7 7.00 -11.10 2.50
CA ASN A 7 7.89 -12.10 1.91
C ASN A 7 7.28 -12.65 0.61
N LYS A 8 8.09 -13.39 -0.17
CA LYS A 8 7.61 -14.05 -1.40
C LYS A 8 6.45 -15.04 -1.19
N ASN A 9 6.31 -15.54 0.04
CA ASN A 9 5.26 -16.48 0.41
C ASN A 9 4.00 -15.78 0.96
N CYS A 10 4.00 -14.45 1.05
CA CYS A 10 2.85 -13.69 1.48
C CYS A 10 1.79 -13.63 0.37
N PRO A 11 0.50 -13.70 0.71
CA PRO A 11 -0.58 -13.55 -0.27
C PRO A 11 -0.59 -12.13 -0.87
N ALA A 12 -1.23 -12.00 -2.03
CA ALA A 12 -1.46 -10.70 -2.63
C ALA A 12 -2.40 -9.86 -1.73
N SER A 13 -2.30 -8.53 -1.83
CA SER A 13 -3.15 -7.65 -1.03
C SER A 13 -4.62 -7.76 -1.43
N GLU A 14 -4.89 -8.01 -2.72
CA GLU A 14 -6.22 -8.28 -3.26
C GLU A 14 -6.83 -9.56 -2.67
N ASP A 15 -6.01 -10.59 -2.42
CA ASP A 15 -6.46 -11.85 -1.81
C ASP A 15 -6.84 -11.63 -0.33
N LEU A 16 -6.06 -10.82 0.40
CA LEU A 16 -6.35 -10.46 1.79
C LEU A 16 -7.64 -9.63 1.91
N LEU A 17 -7.86 -8.71 0.97
CA LEU A 17 -9.10 -7.94 0.88
C LEU A 17 -10.30 -8.83 0.52
N SER A 18 -10.11 -9.77 -0.40
CA SER A 18 -11.12 -10.77 -0.77
C SER A 18 -11.45 -11.72 0.38
N PHE A 19 -10.45 -12.06 1.20
CA PHE A 19 -10.62 -12.84 2.42
C PHE A 19 -11.48 -12.09 3.45
N GLN A 20 -11.24 -10.80 3.65
CA GLN A 20 -12.01 -9.95 4.56
C GLN A 20 -13.47 -9.79 4.09
N THR A 21 -13.68 -9.59 2.80
CA THR A 21 -15.01 -9.40 2.19
C THR A 21 -15.77 -10.73 1.98
N CYS A 22 -15.23 -11.86 2.44
CA CYS A 22 -15.80 -13.20 2.25
C CYS A 22 -16.05 -13.57 0.78
N ARG A 23 -15.26 -13.03 -0.15
CA ARG A 23 -15.36 -13.28 -1.60
C ARG A 23 -14.56 -14.48 -2.09
N LEU A 24 -13.75 -15.09 -1.21
CA LEU A 24 -12.93 -16.25 -1.53
C LEU A 24 -13.67 -17.57 -1.35
N THR A 25 -13.20 -18.60 -2.07
CA THR A 25 -13.65 -19.97 -1.83
C THR A 25 -13.19 -20.46 -0.45
N GLU A 26 -13.88 -21.45 0.11
CA GLU A 26 -13.53 -22.03 1.42
C GLU A 26 -12.09 -22.59 1.46
N ARG A 27 -11.61 -23.10 0.32
CA ARG A 27 -10.25 -23.62 0.18
C ARG A 27 -9.21 -22.50 0.26
N GLU A 28 -9.41 -21.40 -0.47
CA GLU A 28 -8.52 -20.24 -0.47
C GLU A 28 -8.51 -19.55 0.91
N GLY A 29 -9.69 -19.40 1.52
CA GLY A 29 -9.80 -18.83 2.86
C GLY A 29 -9.04 -19.63 3.92
N LYS A 30 -9.01 -20.97 3.83
CA LYS A 30 -8.21 -21.81 4.74
C LYS A 30 -6.70 -21.58 4.57
N VAL A 31 -6.23 -21.41 3.34
CA VAL A 31 -4.80 -21.14 3.05
C VAL A 31 -4.38 -19.79 3.63
N ILE A 32 -5.19 -18.75 3.39
CA ILE A 32 -4.90 -17.41 3.91
C ILE A 32 -4.95 -17.41 5.44
N ARG A 33 -5.98 -18.01 6.06
CA ARG A 33 -6.08 -18.10 7.53
C ARG A 33 -4.86 -18.79 8.14
N LYS A 34 -4.34 -19.84 7.50
CA LYS A 34 -3.11 -20.52 7.93
C LYS A 34 -1.89 -19.58 7.82
N HIS A 35 -1.80 -18.79 6.76
CA HIS A 35 -0.72 -17.82 6.59
C HIS A 35 -0.78 -16.71 7.65
N LEU A 36 -1.96 -16.16 7.92
CA LEU A 36 -2.15 -15.09 8.93
C LEU A 36 -1.71 -15.53 10.32
N GLY A 37 -1.89 -16.80 10.68
CA GLY A 37 -1.40 -17.34 11.95
C GLY A 37 0.13 -17.46 12.08
N ALA A 38 0.87 -17.28 10.98
CA ALA A 38 2.33 -17.39 10.93
C ALA A 38 3.04 -16.11 10.46
N CYS A 39 2.29 -15.09 10.04
CA CYS A 39 2.83 -13.85 9.49
C CYS A 39 2.19 -12.63 10.14
N ASP A 40 2.91 -12.02 11.07
CA ASP A 40 2.48 -10.82 11.79
C ASP A 40 2.19 -9.65 10.84
N PHE A 41 2.94 -9.54 9.73
CA PHE A 41 2.75 -8.50 8.72
C PHE A 41 1.38 -8.61 8.05
N CYS A 42 1.05 -9.76 7.49
CA CYS A 42 -0.24 -9.94 6.82
C CYS A 42 -1.41 -9.96 7.81
N SER A 43 -1.20 -10.41 9.05
CA SER A 43 -2.20 -10.28 10.11
C SER A 43 -2.55 -8.82 10.38
N ALA A 44 -1.53 -7.97 10.53
CA ALA A 44 -1.72 -6.53 10.71
C ALA A 44 -2.31 -5.86 9.45
N GLU A 45 -1.96 -6.31 8.25
CA GLU A 45 -2.53 -5.82 6.98
C GLU A 45 -4.04 -6.12 6.90
N VAL A 46 -4.49 -7.30 7.31
CA VAL A 46 -5.93 -7.62 7.36
C VAL A 46 -6.66 -6.78 8.40
N GLU A 47 -6.07 -6.61 9.59
CA GLU A 47 -6.63 -5.72 10.62
C GLU A 47 -6.73 -4.28 10.12
N PHE A 48 -5.73 -3.79 9.39
CA PHE A 48 -5.77 -2.48 8.74
C PHE A 48 -6.98 -2.34 7.81
N TYR A 49 -7.28 -3.33 6.96
CA TYR A 49 -8.46 -3.27 6.10
C TYR A 49 -9.78 -3.32 6.86
N THR A 50 -9.82 -3.88 8.09
CA THR A 50 -11.02 -3.82 8.94
C THR A 50 -11.30 -2.41 9.46
N HIS A 51 -10.25 -1.64 9.72
CA HIS A 51 -10.38 -0.24 10.15
C HIS A 51 -10.56 0.74 9.00
N PHE A 52 -9.99 0.44 7.83
CA PHE A 52 -10.03 1.27 6.64
C PHE A 52 -10.61 0.49 5.46
N PRO A 53 -11.95 0.31 5.42
CA PRO A 53 -12.59 -0.40 4.34
C PRO A 53 -12.30 0.30 3.02
N GLN A 54 -11.83 -0.47 2.04
CA GLN A 54 -11.58 0.06 0.70
C GLN A 54 -12.93 0.38 0.05
N PRO A 55 -13.14 1.60 -0.47
CA PRO A 55 -14.34 1.88 -1.26
C PRO A 55 -14.34 0.95 -2.48
N GLU A 56 -15.47 0.28 -2.73
CA GLU A 56 -15.62 -0.60 -3.90
C GLU A 56 -15.68 0.18 -5.22
N ASP A 57 -15.92 1.49 -5.12
CA ASP A 57 -15.93 2.38 -6.25
C ASP A 57 -14.49 2.61 -6.73
N THR A 58 -14.26 2.35 -8.02
CA THR A 58 -13.08 2.86 -8.72
C THR A 58 -13.09 4.38 -8.61
N VAL A 59 -12.39 4.91 -7.61
CA VAL A 59 -12.14 6.34 -7.51
C VAL A 59 -11.35 6.69 -8.76
N GLU A 60 -11.96 7.46 -9.67
CA GLU A 60 -11.20 8.01 -10.78
C GLU A 60 -10.00 8.75 -10.19
N PRO A 61 -8.78 8.41 -10.61
CA PRO A 61 -7.60 9.06 -10.05
C PRO A 61 -7.75 10.55 -10.28
N ALA A 62 -7.87 11.30 -9.19
CA ALA A 62 -7.93 12.74 -9.28
C ALA A 62 -6.70 13.23 -10.05
N PRO A 63 -6.84 14.18 -10.99
CA PRO A 63 -5.70 14.73 -11.69
C PRO A 63 -4.71 15.27 -10.66
N ILE A 64 -3.43 14.91 -10.83
CA ILE A 64 -2.37 15.40 -9.96
C ILE A 64 -2.44 16.94 -9.99
N PRO A 65 -2.51 17.62 -8.83
CA PRO A 65 -2.48 19.07 -8.79
C PRO A 65 -1.30 19.61 -9.59
N GLN A 66 -1.57 20.60 -10.46
CA GLN A 66 -0.58 21.17 -11.38
C GLN A 66 0.77 21.49 -10.71
N PRO A 67 0.82 22.09 -9.49
CA PRO A 67 2.09 22.39 -8.83
C PRO A 67 2.91 21.13 -8.49
N LEU A 68 2.24 20.04 -8.11
CA LEU A 68 2.90 18.77 -7.80
C LEU A 68 3.40 18.09 -9.07
N PHE A 69 2.66 18.20 -10.16
CA PHE A 69 3.06 17.67 -11.45
C PHE A 69 4.30 18.40 -12.01
N GLU A 70 4.32 19.73 -11.95
CA GLU A 70 5.47 20.55 -12.34
C GLU A 70 6.69 20.26 -11.47
N LEU A 71 6.50 20.06 -10.16
CA LEU A 71 7.56 19.64 -9.25
C LEU A 71 8.13 18.27 -9.63
N ALA A 72 7.26 17.28 -9.87
CA ALA A 72 7.68 15.94 -10.26
C ALA A 72 8.48 15.97 -11.57
N GLN A 73 8.04 16.75 -12.56
CA GLN A 73 8.79 16.96 -13.79
C GLN A 73 10.14 17.62 -13.53
N ALA A 74 10.18 18.66 -12.70
CA ALA A 74 11.43 19.34 -12.36
C ALA A 74 12.43 18.39 -11.67
N LEU A 75 11.96 17.54 -10.76
CA LEU A 75 12.78 16.53 -10.08
C LEU A 75 13.30 15.45 -11.04
N MET A 76 12.45 14.95 -11.94
CA MET A 76 12.85 13.93 -12.92
C MET A 76 13.81 14.46 -13.98
N ASN A 77 13.62 15.71 -14.42
CA ASN A 77 14.47 16.37 -15.41
C ASN A 77 15.80 16.85 -14.80
N LYS A 78 15.80 17.25 -13.53
CA LYS A 78 17.00 17.61 -12.76
C LYS A 78 17.55 16.40 -12.01
N LYS A 79 17.97 15.35 -12.72
CA LYS A 79 18.83 14.30 -12.15
C LYS A 79 20.17 14.91 -11.69
N LYS A 80 20.21 15.63 -10.54
CA LYS A 80 21.35 15.71 -9.60
C LYS A 80 21.27 16.73 -8.45
N ASP A 81 20.30 17.65 -8.37
CA ASP A 81 20.27 18.64 -7.27
C ASP A 81 19.06 18.47 -6.35
N ASN A 82 19.14 17.47 -5.46
CA ASN A 82 18.21 17.29 -4.33
C ASN A 82 18.22 18.45 -3.31
N SER A 83 19.19 19.38 -3.42
CA SER A 83 19.33 20.57 -2.57
C SER A 83 18.15 21.55 -2.70
N PHE A 84 17.41 21.50 -3.82
CA PHE A 84 16.22 22.32 -4.01
C PHE A 84 15.03 21.80 -3.17
N PHE A 85 14.86 20.48 -3.08
CA PHE A 85 13.78 19.88 -2.29
C PHE A 85 13.97 20.09 -0.79
N SER A 86 15.21 19.99 -0.30
CA SER A 86 15.53 20.27 1.11
C SER A 86 15.25 21.72 1.50
N LYS A 87 15.50 22.70 0.61
CA LYS A 87 15.20 24.11 0.87
C LYS A 87 13.70 24.43 0.98
N LEU A 88 12.88 23.80 0.14
CA LEU A 88 11.42 23.96 0.18
C LEU A 88 10.78 23.40 1.45
N MET A 89 11.39 22.39 2.05
CA MET A 89 10.94 21.80 3.32
C MET A 89 11.36 22.64 4.55
N GLU A 90 12.23 23.64 4.36
CA GLU A 90 12.76 24.51 5.42
C GLU A 90 12.06 25.89 5.49
N GLU A 91 11.30 26.29 4.48
CA GLU A 91 10.52 27.53 4.49
C GLU A 91 9.17 27.29 5.20
N LYS A 92 9.06 27.82 6.43
CA LYS A 92 7.84 27.87 7.26
C LYS A 92 6.86 28.95 6.80
#